data_AF-A0A4R0XJ02-F1
#
_entry.id   AF-A0A4R0XJ02-F1
#
_cell.length_a   1.000
_cell.length_b   1.000
_cell.length_c   1.000
_cell.angle_alpha   90.00
_cell.angle_beta   90.00
_cell.angle_gamma   90.00
#
_symmetry.space_group_name_H-M   'P 1'
#
loop_
_entity.id
_entity.type
_entity.pdbx_description
1 polymer ?
#
loop_
_entity_poly.entity_id
_entity_poly.type
_entity_poly.pdbx_seq_one_letter_code
_entity_poly.pdbx_strand_id
1 'polypeptide(L)'
;MDTFRTYFKGLTKAERDALAKQVGTTAAYLWQIAYKQRRCNESMAIEIEKASQRAVTVEDLRPDVDWAYVRNSAQSIADSEIVDRAQASDDAQPPVGRGSAARHKKSSQ
;
A
#
# COMPACT_ATOMS: atom_id res chain seq x y z
N MET A 1 -1.60 18.30 -22.48
CA MET A 1 -1.59 17.05 -23.30
C MET A 1 -1.93 15.92 -22.36
N ASP A 2 -2.87 15.04 -22.70
CA ASP A 2 -3.20 13.90 -21.85
C ASP A 2 -2.01 12.94 -21.76
N THR A 3 -1.49 12.71 -20.55
CA THR A 3 -0.29 11.89 -20.28
C THR A 3 -0.48 10.49 -20.85
N PHE A 4 -1.62 9.86 -20.56
CA PHE A 4 -1.96 8.53 -21.05
C PHE A 4 -2.04 8.47 -22.59
N ARG A 5 -2.61 9.49 -23.24
CA ARG A 5 -2.69 9.54 -24.70
C ARG A 5 -1.31 9.61 -25.34
N THR A 6 -0.42 10.40 -24.76
CA THR A 6 0.95 10.58 -25.26
C THR A 6 1.74 9.29 -25.12
N TYR A 7 1.67 8.67 -23.93
CA TYR A 7 2.26 7.37 -23.65
C TYR A 7 1.75 6.29 -24.64
N PHE A 8 0.43 6.13 -24.73
CA PHE A 8 -0.19 5.09 -25.54
C PHE A 8 0.06 5.26 -27.05
N LYS A 9 0.17 6.52 -27.53
CA LYS A 9 0.53 6.82 -28.92
C LYS A 9 2.00 6.50 -29.22
N GLY A 10 2.89 6.61 -28.23
CA GLY A 10 4.31 6.27 -28.36
C GLY A 10 4.57 4.77 -28.49
N LEU A 11 3.63 3.93 -28.03
CA LEU A 11 3.75 2.47 -28.10
C LEU A 11 3.54 1.92 -29.51
N THR A 12 4.35 0.93 -29.86
CA THR A 12 4.14 0.08 -31.04
C THR A 12 2.84 -0.71 -30.93
N LYS A 13 2.37 -1.28 -32.04
CA LYS A 13 1.15 -2.11 -32.03
C LYS A 13 1.29 -3.31 -31.08
N ALA A 14 2.44 -3.97 -31.09
CA ALA A 14 2.71 -5.12 -30.23
C ALA A 14 2.70 -4.76 -28.74
N GLU A 15 3.30 -3.63 -28.37
CA GLU A 15 3.29 -3.14 -26.99
C GLU A 15 1.89 -2.73 -26.52
N ARG A 16 1.07 -2.13 -27.40
CA ARG A 16 -0.33 -1.82 -27.08
C ARG A 16 -1.16 -3.07 -26.85
N ASP A 17 -0.96 -4.11 -27.65
CA ASP A 17 -1.65 -5.39 -27.49
C ASP A 17 -1.16 -6.12 -26.21
N ALA A 18 0.12 -6.01 -25.87
CA ALA A 18 0.67 -6.54 -24.63
C ALA A 18 0.08 -5.82 -23.40
N LEU A 19 0.04 -4.49 -23.42
CA LEU A 19 -0.56 -3.68 -22.36
C LEU A 19 -2.05 -4.01 -22.19
N ALA A 20 -2.79 -4.12 -23.29
CA ALA A 20 -4.20 -4.50 -23.26
C ALA A 20 -4.39 -5.88 -22.60
N LYS A 21 -3.57 -6.87 -22.93
CA LYS A 21 -3.61 -8.20 -22.31
C LYS A 21 -3.29 -8.17 -20.82
N GLN A 22 -2.27 -7.41 -20.41
CA GLN A 22 -1.89 -7.27 -19.00
C GLN A 22 -3.02 -6.65 -18.16
N VAL A 23 -3.69 -5.63 -18.70
CA VAL A 23 -4.79 -4.93 -18.04
C VAL A 23 -6.12 -5.68 -18.16
N GLY A 24 -6.18 -6.77 -18.94
CA GLY A 24 -7.40 -7.56 -19.16
C GLY A 24 -8.43 -6.88 -20.06
N THR A 25 -7.99 -6.09 -21.03
CA THR A 25 -8.85 -5.33 -21.96
C THR A 25 -8.38 -5.47 -23.42
N THR A 26 -8.91 -4.64 -24.31
CA THR A 26 -8.52 -4.56 -25.73
C THR A 26 -7.82 -3.24 -26.04
N ALA A 27 -6.91 -3.25 -27.01
CA ALA A 27 -6.21 -2.03 -27.45
C ALA A 27 -7.18 -0.97 -27.99
N ALA A 28 -8.30 -1.38 -28.59
CA ALA A 28 -9.35 -0.47 -29.05
C ALA A 28 -10.04 0.25 -27.87
N TYR A 29 -10.28 -0.45 -26.76
CA TYR A 29 -10.86 0.16 -25.57
C TYR A 29 -9.89 1.15 -24.91
N LEU A 30 -8.60 0.81 -24.84
CA LEU A 30 -7.56 1.74 -24.38
C LEU A 30 -7.47 3.00 -25.25
N TRP A 31 -7.68 2.89 -26.57
CA TRP A 31 -7.80 4.06 -27.44
C TRP A 31 -9.00 4.95 -27.10
N GLN A 32 -10.16 4.35 -26.81
CA GLN A 32 -11.34 5.12 -26.38
C GLN A 32 -11.07 5.88 -25.07
N ILE A 33 -10.31 5.28 -24.15
CA ILE A 33 -9.86 5.93 -22.92
C ILE A 33 -8.86 7.06 -23.23
N ALA A 34 -7.86 6.81 -24.09
CA ALA A 34 -6.87 7.80 -24.49
C ALA A 34 -7.48 9.04 -25.17
N TYR A 35 -8.60 8.87 -25.88
CA TYR A 35 -9.38 9.97 -26.46
C TYR A 35 -10.49 10.50 -25.55
N LYS A 36 -10.54 10.09 -24.27
CA LYS A 36 -11.56 10.48 -23.29
C LYS A 36 -13.00 10.18 -23.69
N GLN A 37 -13.21 9.26 -24.64
CA GLN A 37 -14.54 8.80 -25.06
C GLN A 37 -15.16 7.83 -24.04
N ARG A 38 -14.31 7.11 -23.30
CA ARG A 38 -14.70 6.23 -22.20
C ARG A 38 -13.87 6.56 -20.98
N ARG A 39 -14.45 6.36 -19.80
CA ARG A 39 -13.71 6.37 -18.53
C ARG A 39 -13.33 4.94 -18.17
N CYS A 40 -12.10 4.77 -17.69
CA CYS A 40 -11.67 3.52 -17.09
C CYS A 40 -12.16 3.44 -15.63
N ASN A 41 -12.38 2.22 -15.14
CA ASN A 41 -12.70 1.99 -13.73
C ASN A 41 -11.43 2.17 -12.86
N GLU A 42 -11.61 2.31 -11.55
CA GLU A 42 -10.54 2.52 -10.57
C GLU A 42 -9.53 1.37 -10.61
N SER A 43 -10.01 0.12 -10.59
CA SER A 43 -9.15 -1.07 -10.69
C SER A 43 -8.33 -1.09 -11.98
N MET A 44 -8.91 -0.61 -13.08
CA MET A 44 -8.22 -0.57 -14.38
C MET A 44 -7.15 0.51 -14.40
N ALA A 45 -7.39 1.66 -13.77
CA ALA A 45 -6.38 2.71 -13.64
C ALA A 45 -5.14 2.19 -12.90
N ILE A 46 -5.34 1.44 -11.81
CA ILE A 46 -4.26 0.81 -11.04
C ILE A 46 -3.47 -0.19 -11.90
N GLU A 47 -4.15 -1.05 -12.65
CA GLU A 47 -3.47 -2.02 -13.53
C GLU A 47 -2.70 -1.33 -14.66
N ILE A 48 -3.21 -0.21 -15.20
CA ILE A 48 -2.48 0.60 -16.19
C ILE A 48 -1.22 1.22 -15.57
N GLU A 49 -1.29 1.79 -14.37
CA GLU A 49 -0.12 2.36 -13.69
C GLU A 49 0.96 1.28 -13.44
N LYS A 50 0.53 0.09 -12.98
CA LYS A 50 1.42 -1.06 -12.76
C LYS A 50 2.08 -1.53 -14.05
N ALA A 51 1.29 -1.73 -15.11
CA ALA A 51 1.80 -2.19 -16.39
C ALA A 51 2.66 -1.14 -17.12
N SER A 52 2.40 0.14 -16.90
CA SER A 52 3.20 1.25 -17.44
C SER A 52 4.41 1.64 -16.57
N GLN A 53 4.67 0.92 -15.48
CA GLN A 53 5.77 1.21 -14.54
C GLN A 53 5.77 2.68 -14.07
N ARG A 54 4.59 3.22 -13.75
CA ARG A 54 4.37 4.62 -13.34
C ARG A 54 4.68 5.67 -14.42
N ALA A 55 4.81 5.28 -15.70
CA ALA A 55 4.85 6.25 -16.80
C ALA A 55 3.52 6.99 -16.97
N VAL A 56 2.43 6.38 -16.49
CA VAL A 56 1.11 7.01 -16.35
C VAL A 56 0.61 6.75 -14.95
N THR A 57 0.14 7.79 -14.27
CA THR A 57 -0.35 7.69 -12.91
C THR A 57 -1.87 7.53 -12.84
N VAL A 58 -2.36 6.95 -11.73
CA VAL A 58 -3.80 6.82 -11.47
C VAL A 58 -4.50 8.17 -11.34
N GLU A 59 -3.80 9.21 -10.87
CA GLU A 59 -4.31 10.58 -10.76
C GLU A 59 -4.56 11.22 -12.13
N ASP A 60 -3.70 10.94 -13.11
CA ASP A 60 -3.85 11.44 -14.47
C ASP A 60 -5.01 10.73 -15.20
N LEU A 61 -5.23 9.45 -14.91
CA LEU A 61 -6.30 8.64 -15.49
C LEU A 61 -7.67 8.96 -14.88
N ARG A 62 -7.71 9.15 -13.56
CA ARG A 62 -8.93 9.39 -12.76
C ARG A 62 -8.70 10.54 -11.78
N PRO A 63 -8.76 11.80 -12.25
CA PRO A 63 -8.66 12.97 -11.39
C PRO A 63 -9.90 13.18 -10.52
N ASP A 64 -10.98 12.43 -10.76
CA ASP A 64 -12.23 12.46 -10.00
C ASP A 64 -12.18 11.65 -8.70
N VAL A 65 -11.16 10.82 -8.51
CA VAL A 65 -11.01 9.96 -7.32
C VAL A 65 -9.96 10.58 -6.40
N ASP A 66 -10.27 10.67 -5.10
CA ASP A 66 -9.31 11.10 -4.08
C ASP A 66 -8.34 9.95 -3.74
N TRP A 67 -7.30 9.81 -4.57
CA TRP A 67 -6.24 8.82 -4.37
C TRP A 67 -5.38 9.09 -3.13
N ALA A 68 -5.36 10.33 -2.62
CA ALA A 68 -4.66 10.65 -1.37
C ALA A 68 -5.41 10.05 -0.18
N TYR A 69 -6.74 10.19 -0.15
CA TYR A 69 -7.59 9.50 0.84
C TYR A 69 -7.44 7.98 0.78
N VAL A 70 -7.47 7.38 -0.43
CA VAL A 70 -7.27 5.93 -0.61
C VAL A 70 -5.92 5.48 -0.04
N ARG A 71 -4.83 6.20 -0.32
CA ARG A 71 -3.49 5.85 0.19
C ARG A 71 -3.36 6.02 1.71
N ASN A 72 -3.90 7.10 2.26
CA ASN A 72 -3.82 7.37 3.70
C ASN A 72 -4.69 6.40 4.52
N SER A 73 -5.85 6.01 3.99
CA SER A 73 -6.71 5.03 4.64
C SER A 73 -6.05 3.64 4.72
N ALA A 74 -5.36 3.20 3.66
CA ALA A 74 -4.59 1.96 3.68
C ALA A 74 -3.45 1.98 4.72
N GLN A 75 -2.78 3.12 4.88
CA GLN A 75 -1.71 3.29 5.86
C GLN A 75 -2.23 3.21 7.31
N SER A 76 -3.40 3.80 7.59
CA SER A 76 -4.01 3.74 8.93
C SER A 76 -4.32 2.31 9.40
N ILE A 77 -4.65 1.41 8.48
CA ILE A 77 -4.89 -0.01 8.78
C ILE A 77 -3.57 -0.70 9.13
N ALA A 78 -2.51 -0.46 8.34
CA ALA A 78 -1.19 -1.05 8.57
C ALA A 78 -0.56 -0.56 9.89
N ASP A 79 -0.71 0.72 10.23
CA ASP A 79 -0.22 1.27 11.51
C ASP A 79 -0.97 0.71 12.72
N SER A 80 -2.25 0.34 12.55
CA SER A 80 -3.06 -0.26 13.63
C SER A 80 -2.56 -1.66 14.02
N GLU A 81 -1.95 -2.42 13.10
CA GLU A 81 -1.41 -3.76 13.39
C GLU A 81 -0.05 -3.73 14.11
N ILE A 82 0.65 -2.59 14.09
CA ILE A 82 1.94 -2.43 14.78
C ILE A 82 1.74 -2.26 16.30
N VAL A 83 0.60 -1.70 16.73
CA VAL A 83 0.31 -1.43 18.15
C VAL A 83 0.02 -2.70 18.94
N ASP A 84 -0.59 -3.72 18.33
CA ASP A 84 -1.00 -4.96 19.00
C ASP A 84 0.21 -5.84 19.39
N ARG A 85 1.31 -5.78 18.62
CA ARG A 85 2.53 -6.56 18.90
C ARG A 85 3.40 -5.96 20.00
N ALA A 86 3.35 -4.65 20.21
CA ALA A 86 4.21 -3.95 21.17
C ALA A 86 3.74 -4.13 22.63
N GLN A 87 2.52 -4.60 22.88
CA GLN A 87 2.01 -4.83 24.24
C GLN A 87 2.29 -6.24 24.79
N ALA A 88 2.85 -7.16 23.98
CA ALA A 88 3.07 -8.55 24.38
C ALA A 88 4.43 -8.85 25.04
N SER A 89 5.27 -7.84 25.33
CA SER A 89 6.67 -8.05 25.73
C SER A 89 7.11 -7.44 27.07
N ASP A 90 6.19 -7.10 27.98
CA ASP A 90 6.56 -6.60 29.32
C ASP A 90 5.97 -7.47 30.44
N ASP A 91 6.35 -8.76 30.47
CA ASP A 91 6.23 -9.60 31.67
C ASP A 91 7.65 -10.05 32.07
N ALA A 92 8.43 -9.08 32.53
CA ALA A 92 9.75 -9.31 33.10
C ALA A 92 9.58 -9.94 34.49
N GLN A 93 9.57 -11.27 34.52
CA GLN A 93 9.60 -12.07 35.75
C GLN A 93 10.85 -11.68 36.59
N PRO A 94 10.72 -11.18 37.82
CA PRO A 94 11.88 -10.78 38.62
C PRO A 94 12.69 -12.03 39.04
N PRO A 95 14.03 -11.94 39.10
CA PRO A 95 14.86 -13.08 39.49
C PRO A 95 14.65 -13.37 40.99
N VAL A 96 14.02 -14.51 41.28
CA VAL A 96 13.92 -15.03 42.64
C VAL A 96 15.31 -15.48 43.13
N GLY A 97 15.80 -14.81 44.18
CA GLY A 97 16.76 -15.40 45.10
C GLY A 97 18.07 -14.64 45.26
N ARG A 98 18.18 -13.85 46.33
CA ARG A 98 19.41 -13.74 47.14
C ARG A 98 19.04 -13.65 48.61
N GLY A 99 19.43 -14.67 49.36
CA GLY A 99 19.32 -14.68 50.82
C GLY A 99 20.16 -13.57 51.46
N SER A 100 19.73 -13.11 52.63
CA SER A 100 20.57 -12.35 53.55
C SER A 100 20.37 -12.89 54.96
N ALA A 101 21.46 -13.45 55.46
CA ALA A 101 21.66 -13.80 56.85
C ALA A 101 21.87 -12.55 57.71
N ALA A 102 21.78 -12.75 59.03
CA ALA A 102 22.17 -11.87 60.14
C ALA A 102 21.11 -10.84 60.58
N ARG A 103 20.87 -10.56 61.86
CA ARG A 103 21.34 -11.02 63.19
C ARG A 103 20.67 -10.07 64.22
N HIS A 104 20.68 -10.46 65.50
CA HIS A 104 20.49 -9.66 66.74
C HIS A 104 19.09 -9.75 67.38
N LYS A 105 18.90 -9.82 68.71
CA LYS A 105 19.66 -10.20 69.93
C LYS A 105 18.66 -9.97 71.11
N LYS A 106 18.88 -10.61 72.27
CA LYS A 106 18.27 -10.37 73.62
C LYS A 106 16.87 -11.00 73.82
N SER A 107 16.41 -11.45 75.00
CA SER A 107 16.94 -11.74 76.35
C SER A 107 15.74 -12.25 77.18
N SER A 108 15.99 -13.07 78.21
CA SER A 108 15.10 -13.38 79.35
C SER A 108 13.83 -14.22 79.04
N GLN A 109 13.43 -15.21 79.83
CA GLN A 109 13.56 -15.43 81.27
C GLN A 109 13.57 -16.94 81.57
#